data_AF-A0A847X400-F1
#
_entry.id   AF-A0A847X400-F1
#
_cell.length_a   1.000
_cell.length_b   1.000
_cell.length_c   1.000
_cell.angle_alpha   90.00
_cell.angle_beta   90.00
_cell.angle_gamma   90.00
#
_symmetry.space_group_name_H-M   'P 1'
#
loop_
_entity.id
_entity.type
_entity.pdbx_description
1 polymer ?
#
loop_
_entity_poly.entity_id
_entity_poly.type
_entity_poly.pdbx_seq_one_letter_code
_entity_poly.pdbx_strand_id
1 'polypeptide(L)'
;ARLLLLSANASEPHGIGNNAGLVGRNLQGHTYPTAYGLFDKPVYAIRGPGVTIATTDFVHGLPGVVGGAMLADDFVMLPIIFWDHALPKDMPRWGQAPHDFMRRNFRFVTQVKGPVHEIPNPDCRVELHPTRTDKWGRPTVRLSGQTHPETTRTAAAVLEKAKDWLRAAGAVRVWGDVPEPHLSAYQHQAGTCRMGTSPGNSVTDANGRVWGHSNLYIADASLHPTNGAFNPVLTILALAFRCAEHLLTRPSPRPDLETKP
;
A
#
# COMPACT_ATOMS: atom_id res chain seq x y z
N ALA A 1 10.12 -3.36 10.27
CA ALA A 1 9.42 -3.95 11.43
C ALA A 1 10.02 -5.28 11.92
N ARG A 2 9.89 -6.42 11.22
CA ARG A 2 10.34 -7.75 11.70
C ARG A 2 11.76 -7.75 12.28
N LEU A 3 12.70 -7.08 11.60
CA LEU A 3 14.09 -6.99 12.05
C LEU A 3 14.20 -6.36 13.45
N LEU A 4 13.57 -5.20 13.67
CA LEU A 4 13.57 -4.52 14.97
C LEU A 4 12.97 -5.39 16.08
N LEU A 5 11.86 -6.08 15.78
CA LEU A 5 11.20 -6.99 16.74
C LEU A 5 12.09 -8.19 17.11
N LEU A 6 12.95 -8.65 16.20
CA LEU A 6 13.91 -9.73 16.46
C LEU A 6 15.14 -9.28 17.26
N SER A 7 15.33 -7.97 17.44
CA SER A 7 16.53 -7.40 18.05
C SER A 7 16.37 -7.07 19.54
N ALA A 8 15.55 -7.83 20.27
CA ALA A 8 15.33 -7.60 21.70
C ALA A 8 16.64 -7.69 22.51
N ASN A 9 16.76 -6.82 23.52
CA ASN A 9 17.89 -6.79 24.45
C ASN A 9 17.42 -6.41 25.86
N ALA A 10 18.33 -6.31 26.83
CA ALA A 10 17.97 -6.03 28.23
C ALA A 10 17.25 -4.68 28.43
N SER A 11 17.60 -3.64 27.67
CA SER A 11 16.96 -2.32 27.76
C SER A 11 15.70 -2.19 26.89
N GLU A 12 15.56 -3.05 25.89
CA GLU A 12 14.45 -3.05 24.92
C GLU A 12 13.96 -4.50 24.71
N PRO A 13 13.26 -5.09 25.70
CA PRO A 13 12.93 -6.52 25.72
C PRO A 13 11.91 -6.93 24.64
N HIS A 14 11.29 -5.97 23.96
CA HIS A 14 10.30 -6.19 22.91
C HIS A 14 10.82 -5.81 21.51
N GLY A 15 12.14 -5.65 21.37
CA GLY A 15 12.80 -5.24 20.13
C GLY A 15 13.25 -3.79 20.17
N ILE A 16 14.33 -3.49 19.43
CA ILE A 16 14.91 -2.15 19.35
C ILE A 16 13.89 -1.14 18.81
N GLY A 17 13.78 0.02 19.47
CA GLY A 17 12.84 1.08 19.12
C GLY A 17 11.39 0.79 19.50
N ASN A 18 11.12 -0.29 20.24
CA ASN A 18 9.76 -0.77 20.51
C ASN A 18 9.29 -0.64 21.96
N ASN A 19 9.94 0.19 22.79
CA ASN A 19 9.54 0.38 24.18
C ASN A 19 8.12 0.98 24.33
N ALA A 20 7.66 1.76 23.35
CA ALA A 20 6.28 2.24 23.27
C ALA A 20 5.30 1.23 22.63
N GLY A 21 5.79 0.05 22.21
CA GLY A 21 4.99 -0.98 21.54
C GLY A 21 4.43 -0.57 20.18
N LEU A 22 5.11 0.35 19.48
CA LEU A 22 4.66 0.96 18.22
C LEU A 22 5.22 0.28 16.97
N VAL A 23 6.35 -0.43 17.06
CA VAL A 23 6.93 -1.15 15.93
C VAL A 23 5.95 -2.22 15.47
N GLY A 24 5.70 -2.25 14.16
CA GLY A 24 4.79 -3.18 13.52
C GLY A 24 3.34 -2.72 13.48
N ARG A 25 2.92 -1.71 14.25
CA ARG A 25 1.54 -1.18 14.21
C ARG A 25 1.28 -0.31 12.99
N ASN A 26 0.01 -0.09 12.67
CA ASN A 26 -0.43 0.76 11.55
C ASN A 26 0.09 0.25 10.20
N LEU A 27 0.19 -1.08 10.06
CA LEU A 27 0.45 -1.70 8.78
C LEU A 27 -0.65 -1.27 7.80
N GLN A 28 -0.23 -0.78 6.65
CA GLN A 28 -1.07 -0.30 5.55
C GLN A 28 -0.67 -1.02 4.27
N GLY A 29 -1.62 -1.30 3.38
CA GLY A 29 -1.43 -2.12 2.18
C GLY A 29 -2.29 -1.75 0.97
N HIS A 30 -2.90 -0.56 0.99
CA HIS A 30 -3.87 -0.04 0.02
C HIS A 30 -5.10 -0.91 -0.23
N THR A 31 -6.26 -0.28 -0.19
CA THR A 31 -7.47 -0.78 -0.86
C THR A 31 -7.49 -0.25 -2.29
N TYR A 32 -7.76 -1.13 -3.26
CA TYR A 32 -7.81 -0.82 -4.69
C TYR A 32 -9.22 -1.08 -5.27
N PRO A 33 -10.19 -0.16 -5.08
CA PRO A 33 -11.47 -0.26 -5.76
C PRO A 33 -11.25 -0.30 -7.27
N THR A 34 -11.84 -1.28 -7.94
CA THR A 34 -11.66 -1.52 -9.38
C THR A 34 -13.02 -1.60 -10.05
N ALA A 35 -13.23 -0.75 -11.06
CA ALA A 35 -14.37 -0.83 -11.97
C ALA A 35 -13.89 -1.29 -13.35
N TYR A 36 -14.74 -2.06 -14.02
CA TYR A 36 -14.54 -2.54 -15.39
C TYR A 36 -15.63 -1.99 -16.29
N GLY A 37 -15.26 -1.66 -17.52
CA GLY A 37 -16.19 -1.18 -18.54
C GLY A 37 -16.04 -1.99 -19.82
N LEU A 38 -17.14 -2.51 -20.35
CA LEU A 38 -17.24 -3.09 -21.69
C LEU A 38 -17.69 -2.01 -22.67
N PHE A 39 -17.04 -1.94 -23.84
CA PHE A 39 -17.31 -0.96 -24.90
C PHE A 39 -17.78 -1.67 -26.18
N ASP A 40 -18.49 -0.94 -27.03
CA ASP A 40 -18.90 -1.39 -28.37
C ASP A 40 -17.76 -1.31 -29.40
N LYS A 41 -16.74 -0.49 -29.10
CA LYS A 41 -15.50 -0.33 -29.87
C LYS A 41 -14.31 -0.90 -29.09
N PRO A 42 -13.29 -1.42 -29.79
CA PRO A 42 -12.11 -1.95 -29.10
C PRO A 42 -11.33 -0.83 -28.41
N VAL A 43 -10.92 -1.05 -27.16
CA VAL A 43 -10.14 -0.13 -26.33
C VAL A 43 -8.67 -0.52 -26.19
N TYR A 44 -8.32 -1.78 -26.50
CA TYR A 44 -6.95 -2.30 -26.51
C TYR A 44 -6.13 -1.98 -25.24
N ALA A 45 -6.68 -2.23 -24.05
CA ALA A 45 -6.04 -1.99 -22.74
C ALA A 45 -4.68 -2.70 -22.52
N ILE A 46 -4.23 -3.54 -23.47
CA ILE A 46 -2.93 -4.22 -23.46
C ILE A 46 -1.84 -3.51 -24.25
N ARG A 47 -2.16 -2.42 -24.96
CA ARG A 47 -1.21 -1.69 -25.80
C ARG A 47 -0.67 -0.46 -25.08
N GLY A 48 0.64 -0.38 -24.92
CA GLY A 48 1.32 0.74 -24.30
C GLY A 48 2.32 0.29 -23.23
N PRO A 49 3.02 1.23 -22.59
CA PRO A 49 4.01 0.92 -21.56
C PRO A 49 3.39 0.54 -20.20
N GLY A 50 2.06 0.60 -20.06
CA GLY A 50 1.37 0.45 -18.78
C GLY A 50 0.21 1.42 -18.66
N VAL A 51 0.04 1.97 -17.46
CA VAL A 51 -0.89 3.06 -17.14
C VAL A 51 -0.65 4.25 -18.07
N THR A 52 -1.69 4.76 -18.72
CA THR A 52 -1.57 5.87 -19.69
C THR A 52 -2.45 7.07 -19.37
N ILE A 53 -3.47 6.90 -18.53
CA ILE A 53 -4.39 7.97 -18.13
C ILE A 53 -4.60 7.94 -16.62
N ALA A 54 -4.69 9.13 -16.02
CA ALA A 54 -5.02 9.26 -14.61
C ALA A 54 -5.78 10.57 -14.35
N THR A 55 -6.60 10.58 -13.31
CA THR A 55 -7.13 11.79 -12.69
C THR A 55 -6.75 11.82 -11.21
N THR A 56 -6.48 13.03 -10.71
CA THR A 56 -6.24 13.32 -9.30
C THR A 56 -7.41 14.07 -8.65
N ASP A 57 -8.51 14.25 -9.36
CA ASP A 57 -9.64 15.08 -8.93
C ASP A 57 -10.30 14.55 -7.64
N PHE A 58 -10.13 13.26 -7.36
CA PHE A 58 -10.73 12.58 -6.20
C PHE A 58 -9.72 12.25 -5.10
N VAL A 59 -8.49 12.76 -5.18
CA VAL A 59 -7.44 12.54 -4.15
C VAL A 59 -7.83 13.20 -2.82
N HIS A 60 -8.51 14.35 -2.90
CA HIS A 60 -8.98 15.13 -1.76
C HIS A 60 -10.38 15.69 -2.04
N GLY A 61 -11.11 16.05 -0.98
CA GLY A 61 -12.36 16.81 -1.11
C GLY A 61 -13.56 16.02 -1.62
N LEU A 62 -13.47 14.68 -1.69
CA LEU A 62 -14.62 13.85 -2.03
C LEU A 62 -15.67 13.95 -0.91
N PRO A 63 -16.88 14.48 -1.18
CA PRO A 63 -17.83 14.80 -0.12
C PRO A 63 -18.21 13.59 0.72
N GLY A 64 -18.22 13.81 2.02
CA GLY A 64 -18.65 12.81 2.99
C GLY A 64 -17.58 11.80 3.37
N VAL A 65 -16.41 11.70 2.72
CA VAL A 65 -15.34 10.74 3.07
C VAL A 65 -14.02 11.41 3.45
N VAL A 66 -13.16 10.70 4.17
CA VAL A 66 -11.81 11.15 4.52
C VAL A 66 -10.81 10.62 3.48
N GLY A 67 -9.97 11.54 2.99
CA GLY A 67 -9.00 11.22 1.96
C GLY A 67 -9.65 11.12 0.58
N GLY A 68 -9.28 10.08 -0.17
CA GLY A 68 -9.64 9.94 -1.57
C GLY A 68 -8.77 8.91 -2.29
N ALA A 69 -8.75 8.97 -3.61
CA ALA A 69 -7.89 8.15 -4.46
C ALA A 69 -7.52 8.90 -5.74
N MET A 70 -6.31 8.70 -6.26
CA MET A 70 -6.10 8.84 -7.69
C MET A 70 -6.84 7.71 -8.40
N LEU A 71 -7.32 7.95 -9.62
CA LEU A 71 -7.91 6.92 -10.47
C LEU A 71 -7.16 6.90 -11.80
N ALA A 72 -6.91 5.70 -12.32
CA ALA A 72 -6.17 5.49 -13.56
C ALA A 72 -6.64 4.21 -14.27
N ASP A 73 -6.19 4.01 -15.51
CA ASP A 73 -6.33 2.75 -16.27
C ASP A 73 -5.36 1.65 -15.81
N ASP A 74 -4.97 1.70 -14.53
CA ASP A 74 -4.05 0.78 -13.89
C ASP A 74 -4.66 -0.63 -13.81
N PHE A 75 -4.01 -1.77 -14.02
CA PHE A 75 -2.71 -2.07 -14.64
C PHE A 75 -2.96 -2.68 -16.04
N VAL A 76 -1.89 -3.01 -16.78
CA VAL A 76 -1.98 -3.83 -18.02
C VAL A 76 -2.75 -5.12 -17.75
N MET A 77 -3.90 -5.25 -18.41
CA MET A 77 -4.79 -6.38 -18.22
C MET A 77 -4.39 -7.56 -19.10
N LEU A 78 -3.42 -8.35 -18.63
CA LEU A 78 -3.00 -9.58 -19.28
C LEU A 78 -4.15 -10.60 -19.35
N PRO A 79 -4.14 -11.56 -20.31
CA PRO A 79 -5.20 -12.56 -20.43
C PRO A 79 -5.52 -13.31 -19.14
N ILE A 80 -4.50 -13.71 -18.37
CA ILE A 80 -4.72 -14.40 -17.09
C ILE A 80 -5.36 -13.51 -16.01
N ILE A 81 -4.99 -12.22 -15.98
CA ILE A 81 -5.56 -11.23 -15.06
C ILE A 81 -7.03 -10.97 -15.42
N PHE A 82 -7.33 -10.86 -16.72
CA PHE A 82 -8.69 -10.70 -17.21
C PHE A 82 -9.58 -11.87 -16.77
N TRP A 83 -9.09 -13.10 -16.95
CA TRP A 83 -9.81 -14.31 -16.56
C TRP A 83 -10.13 -14.33 -15.06
N ASP A 84 -9.14 -14.01 -14.23
CA ASP A 84 -9.28 -14.09 -12.78
C ASP A 84 -10.19 -12.99 -12.23
N HIS A 85 -10.01 -11.74 -12.70
CA HIS A 85 -10.60 -10.57 -12.05
C HIS A 85 -11.63 -9.79 -12.87
N ALA A 86 -11.55 -9.81 -14.20
CA ALA A 86 -12.30 -8.86 -15.03
C ALA A 86 -13.64 -9.40 -15.54
N LEU A 87 -13.94 -10.70 -15.43
CA LEU A 87 -15.24 -11.20 -15.88
C LEU A 87 -16.39 -10.56 -15.08
N PRO A 88 -17.54 -10.30 -15.72
CA PRO A 88 -18.73 -9.81 -15.03
C PRO A 88 -19.12 -10.68 -13.84
N LYS A 89 -19.63 -10.06 -12.77
CA LYS A 89 -19.92 -10.73 -11.50
C LYS A 89 -20.98 -11.85 -11.60
N ASP A 90 -21.96 -11.66 -12.49
CA ASP A 90 -23.03 -12.60 -12.78
C ASP A 90 -22.60 -13.75 -13.71
N MET A 91 -21.36 -13.75 -14.18
CA MET A 91 -20.83 -14.78 -15.06
C MET A 91 -20.28 -15.97 -14.27
N PRO A 92 -20.64 -17.23 -14.62
CA PRO A 92 -20.01 -18.39 -14.02
C PRO A 92 -18.52 -18.43 -14.34
N ARG A 93 -17.72 -18.91 -13.38
CA ARG A 93 -16.25 -19.05 -13.50
C ARG A 93 -15.81 -20.40 -14.07
N TRP A 94 -16.75 -21.17 -14.60
CA TRP A 94 -16.55 -22.50 -15.16
C TRP A 94 -17.39 -22.67 -16.42
N GLY A 95 -17.05 -23.67 -17.25
CA GLY A 95 -17.77 -23.98 -18.49
C GLY A 95 -17.43 -23.05 -19.65
N GLN A 96 -18.13 -23.21 -20.78
CA GLN A 96 -17.78 -22.56 -22.06
C GLN A 96 -18.06 -21.05 -22.08
N ALA A 97 -19.09 -20.59 -21.37
CA ALA A 97 -19.54 -19.20 -21.38
C ALA A 97 -18.45 -18.15 -21.04
N PRO A 98 -17.69 -18.26 -19.93
CA PRO A 98 -16.62 -17.31 -19.64
C PRO A 98 -15.49 -17.32 -20.67
N HIS A 99 -15.16 -18.48 -21.25
CA HIS A 99 -14.16 -18.56 -22.32
C HIS A 99 -14.61 -17.79 -23.57
N ASP A 100 -15.88 -17.94 -23.97
CA ASP A 100 -16.42 -17.23 -25.12
C ASP A 100 -16.52 -15.72 -24.86
N PHE A 101 -16.90 -15.33 -23.64
CA PHE A 101 -16.89 -13.93 -23.24
C PHE A 101 -15.49 -13.34 -23.35
N MET A 102 -14.47 -13.99 -22.81
CA MET A 102 -13.08 -13.52 -22.89
C MET A 102 -12.62 -13.42 -24.34
N ARG A 103 -12.83 -14.45 -25.18
CA ARG A 103 -12.43 -14.43 -26.60
C ARG A 103 -13.03 -13.25 -27.37
N ARG A 104 -14.29 -12.92 -27.10
CA ARG A 104 -15.00 -11.82 -27.77
C ARG A 104 -14.62 -10.45 -27.20
N ASN A 105 -14.51 -10.34 -25.89
CA ASN A 105 -14.51 -9.05 -25.19
C ASN A 105 -13.16 -8.63 -24.62
N PHE A 106 -12.13 -9.47 -24.64
CA PHE A 106 -10.81 -9.13 -24.09
C PHE A 106 -10.23 -7.81 -24.62
N ARG A 107 -10.52 -7.47 -25.90
CA ARG A 107 -10.06 -6.22 -26.53
C ARG A 107 -11.01 -5.03 -26.33
N PHE A 108 -12.17 -5.26 -25.73
CA PHE A 108 -13.29 -4.33 -25.59
C PHE A 108 -13.56 -3.95 -24.13
N VAL A 109 -12.84 -4.55 -23.19
CA VAL A 109 -12.92 -4.21 -21.77
C VAL A 109 -11.69 -3.43 -21.37
N THR A 110 -11.90 -2.37 -20.59
CA THR A 110 -10.85 -1.71 -19.81
C THR A 110 -11.27 -1.60 -18.35
N GLN A 111 -10.37 -1.13 -17.50
CA GLN A 111 -10.60 -0.92 -16.08
C GLN A 111 -10.20 0.50 -15.66
N VAL A 112 -10.81 0.96 -14.58
CA VAL A 112 -10.40 2.16 -13.84
C VAL A 112 -10.30 1.79 -12.37
N LYS A 113 -9.17 2.09 -11.75
CA LYS A 113 -8.89 1.80 -10.33
C LYS A 113 -7.83 2.74 -9.78
N GLY A 114 -7.61 2.68 -8.47
CA GLY A 114 -6.43 3.29 -7.88
C GLY A 114 -6.31 3.09 -6.37
N PRO A 115 -5.15 3.44 -5.80
CA PRO A 115 -4.89 3.33 -4.37
C PRO A 115 -5.71 4.34 -3.58
N VAL A 116 -6.49 3.84 -2.61
CA VAL A 116 -7.21 4.68 -1.66
C VAL A 116 -6.26 5.16 -0.56
N HIS A 117 -6.36 6.44 -0.18
CA HIS A 117 -5.76 6.97 1.04
C HIS A 117 -6.17 6.09 2.22
N GLU A 118 -5.22 5.37 2.78
CA GLU A 118 -5.51 4.42 3.85
C GLU A 118 -5.40 5.09 5.22
N ILE A 119 -6.48 5.01 5.99
CA ILE A 119 -6.49 5.50 7.37
C ILE A 119 -5.73 4.50 8.26
N PRO A 120 -4.71 4.95 9.02
CA PRO A 120 -3.94 4.09 9.91
C PRO A 120 -4.83 3.41 10.95
N ASN A 121 -4.70 2.08 11.06
CA ASN A 121 -5.33 1.31 12.12
C ASN A 121 -4.26 0.69 13.03
N PRO A 122 -4.19 1.02 14.34
CA PRO A 122 -3.20 0.48 15.24
C PRO A 122 -3.33 -1.03 15.50
N ASP A 123 -4.48 -1.63 15.15
CA ASP A 123 -4.72 -3.07 15.21
C ASP A 123 -4.20 -3.81 13.98
N CYS A 124 -3.91 -3.10 12.88
CA CYS A 124 -3.17 -3.65 11.75
C CYS A 124 -1.70 -3.78 12.12
N ARG A 125 -1.22 -5.03 12.24
CA ARG A 125 0.11 -5.30 12.79
C ARG A 125 0.96 -6.28 12.03
N VAL A 126 2.26 -6.05 12.14
CA VAL A 126 3.36 -7.00 11.95
C VAL A 126 3.85 -7.43 13.32
N GLU A 127 3.75 -8.72 13.63
CA GLU A 127 4.26 -9.32 14.87
C GLU A 127 5.16 -10.51 14.54
N LEU A 128 5.92 -10.98 15.54
CA LEU A 128 6.62 -12.26 15.43
C LEU A 128 5.65 -13.40 15.78
N HIS A 129 5.64 -14.45 14.97
CA HIS A 129 4.85 -15.63 15.25
C HIS A 129 5.45 -16.36 16.47
N PRO A 130 4.65 -16.77 17.47
CA PRO A 130 5.15 -17.33 18.72
C PRO A 130 5.91 -18.67 18.56
N THR A 131 5.50 -19.50 17.59
CA THR A 131 6.04 -20.86 17.42
C THR A 131 6.52 -21.22 16.01
N ARG A 132 6.25 -20.39 14.99
CA ARG A 132 6.60 -20.70 13.59
C ARG A 132 7.87 -19.96 13.23
N THR A 133 8.88 -20.72 12.83
CA THR A 133 10.18 -20.18 12.44
C THR A 133 10.42 -20.33 10.94
N ASP A 134 11.26 -19.47 10.40
CA ASP A 134 11.77 -19.61 9.04
C ASP A 134 12.87 -20.68 8.98
N LYS A 135 13.43 -20.89 7.79
CA LYS A 135 14.48 -21.89 7.55
C LYS A 135 15.78 -21.67 8.35
N TRP A 136 15.94 -20.51 8.99
CA TRP A 136 17.09 -20.18 9.83
C TRP A 136 16.74 -20.19 11.32
N GLY A 137 15.58 -20.73 11.71
CA GLY A 137 15.14 -20.81 13.10
C GLY A 137 14.65 -19.48 13.68
N ARG A 138 14.48 -18.43 12.86
CA ARG A 138 14.00 -17.12 13.33
C ARG A 138 12.48 -17.06 13.26
N PRO A 139 11.77 -16.52 14.27
CA PRO A 139 10.33 -16.34 14.22
C PRO A 139 9.84 -15.67 12.92
N THR A 140 8.86 -16.29 12.26
CA THR A 140 8.19 -15.75 11.07
C THR A 140 7.30 -14.55 11.42
N VAL A 141 6.75 -13.88 10.41
CA VAL A 141 5.82 -12.77 10.62
C VAL A 141 4.40 -13.31 10.81
N ARG A 142 3.69 -12.78 11.81
CA ARG A 142 2.24 -12.85 11.92
C ARG A 142 1.65 -11.49 11.58
N LEU A 143 0.73 -11.47 10.60
CA LEU A 143 0.00 -10.27 10.20
C LEU A 143 -1.40 -10.32 10.82
N SER A 144 -1.90 -9.19 11.29
CA SER A 144 -3.22 -9.09 11.90
C SER A 144 -3.89 -7.74 11.63
N GLY A 145 -5.17 -7.64 11.97
CA GLY A 145 -6.00 -6.45 11.78
C GLY A 145 -6.67 -6.38 10.40
N GLN A 146 -7.53 -5.39 10.25
CA GLN A 146 -8.26 -5.11 9.01
C GLN A 146 -8.22 -3.63 8.68
N THR A 147 -8.33 -3.30 7.40
CA THR A 147 -8.49 -1.93 6.91
C THR A 147 -9.50 -1.15 7.74
N HIS A 148 -9.15 0.09 8.10
CA HIS A 148 -10.04 0.95 8.88
C HIS A 148 -11.40 1.13 8.17
N PRO A 149 -12.55 1.16 8.89
CA PRO A 149 -13.87 1.28 8.27
C PRO A 149 -14.01 2.49 7.32
N GLU A 150 -13.35 3.60 7.67
CA GLU A 150 -13.27 4.78 6.82
C GLU A 150 -12.56 4.51 5.48
N THR A 151 -11.48 3.72 5.46
CA THR A 151 -10.81 3.32 4.22
C THR A 151 -11.77 2.55 3.32
N THR A 152 -12.54 1.60 3.86
CA THR A 152 -13.53 0.83 3.10
C THR A 152 -14.64 1.73 2.55
N ARG A 153 -15.08 2.71 3.34
CA ARG A 153 -16.09 3.70 2.94
C ARG A 153 -15.61 4.62 1.82
N THR A 154 -14.37 5.12 1.93
CA THR A 154 -13.71 5.91 0.88
C THR A 154 -13.55 5.08 -0.39
N ALA A 155 -13.14 3.81 -0.26
CA ALA A 155 -12.98 2.92 -1.41
C ALA A 155 -14.31 2.69 -2.15
N ALA A 156 -15.42 2.52 -1.43
CA ALA A 156 -16.75 2.39 -2.03
C ALA A 156 -17.18 3.68 -2.78
N ALA A 157 -16.92 4.86 -2.20
CA ALA A 157 -17.21 6.14 -2.85
C ALA A 157 -16.36 6.35 -4.13
N VAL A 158 -15.07 6.02 -4.06
CA VAL A 158 -14.15 6.07 -5.20
C VAL A 158 -14.52 5.07 -6.29
N LEU A 159 -14.99 3.87 -5.93
CA LEU A 159 -15.48 2.89 -6.91
C LEU A 159 -16.59 3.48 -7.78
N GLU A 160 -17.54 4.20 -7.18
CA GLU A 160 -18.62 4.83 -7.96
C GLU A 160 -18.07 5.91 -8.90
N LYS A 161 -17.02 6.65 -8.51
CA LYS A 161 -16.34 7.59 -9.42
C LYS A 161 -15.63 6.89 -10.58
N ALA A 162 -15.01 5.74 -10.34
CA ALA A 162 -14.43 4.92 -11.40
C ALA A 162 -15.52 4.42 -12.37
N LYS A 163 -16.68 4.00 -11.86
CA LYS A 163 -17.82 3.59 -12.68
C LYS A 163 -18.40 4.77 -13.48
N ASP A 164 -18.54 5.94 -12.87
CA ASP A 164 -19.00 7.16 -13.54
C ASP A 164 -18.08 7.55 -14.70
N TRP A 165 -16.76 7.47 -14.51
CA TRP A 165 -15.79 7.71 -15.57
C TRP A 165 -15.99 6.73 -16.74
N LEU A 166 -16.09 5.43 -16.47
CA LEU A 166 -16.32 4.43 -17.52
C LEU A 166 -17.63 4.66 -18.28
N ARG A 167 -18.72 5.01 -17.59
CA ARG A 167 -20.01 5.37 -18.24
C ARG A 167 -19.85 6.60 -19.13
N ALA A 168 -19.22 7.65 -18.62
CA ALA A 168 -18.97 8.88 -19.38
C ALA A 168 -18.07 8.65 -20.61
N ALA A 169 -17.17 7.67 -20.54
CA ALA A 169 -16.34 7.24 -21.67
C ALA A 169 -17.10 6.41 -22.72
N GLY A 170 -18.35 6.02 -22.45
CA GLY A 170 -19.20 5.27 -23.39
C GLY A 170 -19.26 3.75 -23.15
N ALA A 171 -18.89 3.26 -21.97
CA ALA A 171 -19.04 1.85 -21.65
C ALA A 171 -20.52 1.43 -21.70
N VAL A 172 -20.82 0.38 -22.47
CA VAL A 172 -22.18 -0.20 -22.61
C VAL A 172 -22.56 -1.09 -21.42
N ARG A 173 -21.56 -1.53 -20.65
CA ARG A 173 -21.75 -2.25 -19.39
C ARG A 173 -20.63 -1.90 -18.43
N VAL A 174 -20.98 -1.64 -17.17
CA VAL A 174 -20.02 -1.32 -16.11
C VAL A 174 -20.28 -2.20 -14.89
N TRP A 175 -19.20 -2.76 -14.31
CA TRP A 175 -19.26 -3.56 -13.09
C TRP A 175 -18.03 -3.34 -12.23
N GLY A 176 -18.06 -3.85 -11.00
CA GLY A 176 -16.97 -3.77 -10.03
C GLY A 176 -17.45 -4.29 -8.69
N ASP A 177 -16.54 -4.79 -7.87
CA ASP A 177 -16.87 -5.32 -6.55
C ASP A 177 -16.82 -4.25 -5.48
N VAL A 178 -17.84 -4.22 -4.64
CA VAL A 178 -17.89 -3.34 -3.48
C VAL A 178 -16.75 -3.74 -2.54
N PRO A 179 -15.86 -2.79 -2.15
CA PRO A 179 -14.77 -3.11 -1.24
C PRO A 179 -15.29 -3.57 0.11
N GLU A 180 -14.69 -4.64 0.64
CA GLU A 180 -14.97 -5.18 1.97
C GLU A 180 -13.74 -5.00 2.88
N PRO A 181 -13.90 -5.02 4.22
CA PRO A 181 -12.77 -5.04 5.14
C PRO A 181 -11.85 -6.23 4.86
N HIS A 182 -10.55 -5.97 4.74
CA HIS A 182 -9.57 -7.00 4.44
C HIS A 182 -8.30 -6.81 5.26
N LEU A 183 -7.44 -7.83 5.29
CA LEU A 183 -6.11 -7.69 5.90
C LEU A 183 -5.36 -6.55 5.20
N SER A 184 -4.93 -5.55 5.96
CA SER A 184 -4.17 -4.43 5.39
C SER A 184 -2.70 -4.82 5.24
N ALA A 185 -2.38 -5.69 4.27
CA ALA A 185 -1.01 -6.17 4.09
C ALA A 185 -0.66 -6.53 2.65
N TYR A 186 -1.49 -6.11 1.68
CA TYR A 186 -1.31 -6.42 0.27
C TYR A 186 -0.18 -5.58 -0.36
N GLN A 187 -0.47 -4.87 -1.45
CA GLN A 187 0.55 -4.08 -2.15
C GLN A 187 0.95 -2.85 -1.33
N HIS A 188 2.10 -2.24 -1.60
CA HIS A 188 2.45 -0.93 -1.00
C HIS A 188 2.48 -0.91 0.54
N GLN A 189 3.08 -1.95 1.15
CA GLN A 189 3.21 -2.08 2.59
C GLN A 189 3.88 -0.86 3.24
N ALA A 190 3.21 -0.22 4.20
CA ALA A 190 3.64 1.03 4.81
C ALA A 190 3.30 1.14 6.31
N GLY A 191 3.83 2.19 6.96
CA GLY A 191 3.43 2.65 8.30
C GLY A 191 3.93 1.90 9.52
N THR A 192 4.58 0.74 9.33
CA THR A 192 4.98 -0.14 10.45
C THR A 192 6.07 0.40 11.37
N CYS A 193 6.74 1.50 11.01
CA CYS A 193 7.74 2.19 11.83
C CYS A 193 7.54 3.72 11.70
N ARG A 194 6.28 4.16 11.81
CA ARG A 194 5.85 5.52 11.47
C ARG A 194 6.71 6.61 12.09
N MET A 195 6.94 7.67 11.32
CA MET A 195 7.49 8.93 11.82
C MET A 195 6.47 9.67 12.67
N GLY A 196 6.95 10.49 13.59
CA GLY A 196 6.13 11.42 14.36
C GLY A 196 6.98 12.41 15.14
N THR A 197 6.40 12.93 16.21
CA THR A 197 6.94 14.07 16.96
C THR A 197 7.47 13.69 18.34
N SER A 198 7.19 12.48 18.82
CA SER A 198 7.69 12.01 20.11
C SER A 198 7.83 10.48 20.17
N PRO A 199 8.69 9.95 21.05
CA PRO A 199 8.81 8.51 21.29
C PRO A 199 7.52 7.85 21.80
N GLY A 200 6.58 8.62 22.34
CA GLY A 200 5.30 8.11 22.82
C GLY A 200 4.27 7.88 21.71
N ASN A 201 4.48 8.43 20.50
CA ASN A 201 3.50 8.36 19.41
C ASN A 201 4.05 7.85 18.07
N SER A 202 5.36 7.59 17.99
CA SER A 202 6.05 7.17 16.77
C SER A 202 7.27 6.30 17.05
N VAL A 203 7.75 5.58 16.03
CA VAL A 203 8.99 4.78 16.12
C VAL A 203 10.21 5.63 15.77
N THR A 204 10.02 6.60 14.88
CA THR A 204 11.08 7.47 14.38
C THR A 204 10.72 8.94 14.48
N ASP A 205 11.75 9.80 14.53
CA ASP A 205 11.59 11.22 14.27
C ASP A 205 11.35 11.51 12.78
N ALA A 206 11.15 12.79 12.43
CA ALA A 206 10.90 13.20 11.05
C ALA A 206 12.04 12.87 10.06
N ASN A 207 13.25 12.58 10.54
CA ASN A 207 14.39 12.20 9.70
C ASN A 207 14.61 10.69 9.68
N GLY A 208 13.61 9.90 10.11
CA GLY A 208 13.68 8.44 10.11
C GLY A 208 14.60 7.87 11.19
N ARG A 209 15.13 8.69 12.11
CA ARG A 209 15.97 8.20 13.22
C ARG A 209 15.10 7.53 14.27
N VAL A 210 15.46 6.32 14.67
CA VAL A 210 14.75 5.58 15.72
C VAL A 210 14.96 6.26 17.06
N TRP A 211 13.87 6.52 17.80
CA TRP A 211 13.96 7.15 19.11
C TRP A 211 14.84 6.35 20.07
N GLY A 212 15.67 7.05 20.85
CA GLY A 212 16.62 6.43 21.77
C GLY A 212 17.94 5.98 21.14
N HIS A 213 18.08 6.02 19.81
CA HIS A 213 19.28 5.57 19.10
C HIS A 213 19.86 6.69 18.23
N SER A 214 21.15 7.02 18.43
CA SER A 214 21.81 8.13 17.72
C SER A 214 22.31 7.75 16.31
N ASN A 215 22.36 6.45 16.01
CA ASN A 215 22.99 5.87 14.82
C ASN A 215 22.09 4.86 14.09
N LEU A 216 20.80 4.78 14.42
CA LEU A 216 19.85 3.87 13.79
C LEU A 216 18.76 4.63 13.03
N TYR A 217 18.63 4.33 11.74
CA TYR A 217 17.74 5.03 10.81
C TYR A 217 16.93 4.04 9.98
N ILE A 218 15.73 4.45 9.60
CA ILE A 218 14.82 3.76 8.70
C ILE A 218 14.58 4.70 7.50
N ALA A 219 14.47 4.13 6.30
CA ALA A 219 14.35 4.89 5.05
C ALA A 219 13.48 4.15 4.01
N ASP A 220 12.37 3.57 4.47
CA ASP A 220 11.40 2.86 3.63
C ASP A 220 9.95 3.35 3.91
N ALA A 221 8.96 2.73 3.28
CA ALA A 221 7.54 3.08 3.47
C ALA A 221 7.03 2.84 4.90
N SER A 222 7.75 2.12 5.76
CA SER A 222 7.34 1.96 7.15
C SER A 222 7.31 3.29 7.90
N LEU A 223 8.01 4.31 7.41
CA LEU A 223 7.99 5.67 7.94
C LEU A 223 6.67 6.42 7.75
N HIS A 224 5.83 6.01 6.79
CA HIS A 224 4.64 6.75 6.39
C HIS A 224 3.62 6.87 7.54
N PRO A 225 3.27 8.08 8.01
CA PRO A 225 2.21 8.24 9.02
C PRO A 225 0.84 7.81 8.48
N THR A 226 0.61 8.01 7.18
CA THR A 226 -0.53 7.56 6.37
C THR A 226 -0.02 7.14 4.99
N ASN A 227 -0.64 6.13 4.39
CA ASN A 227 -0.38 5.75 3.00
C ASN A 227 -1.33 6.56 2.11
N GLY A 228 -0.81 7.62 1.50
CA GLY A 228 -1.62 8.56 0.70
C GLY A 228 -2.21 7.92 -0.56
N ALA A 229 -3.09 8.65 -1.26
CA ALA A 229 -3.84 8.18 -2.43
C ALA A 229 -3.04 7.91 -3.72
N PHE A 230 -1.77 7.51 -3.61
CA PHE A 230 -0.83 7.25 -4.71
C PHE A 230 0.10 6.08 -4.36
N ASN A 231 0.65 5.41 -5.38
CA ASN A 231 1.69 4.42 -5.17
C ASN A 231 2.91 5.08 -4.48
N PRO A 232 3.45 4.51 -3.39
CA PRO A 232 4.30 5.25 -2.46
C PRO A 232 5.75 5.43 -2.90
N VAL A 233 6.21 4.82 -4.00
CA VAL A 233 7.65 4.66 -4.28
C VAL A 233 8.40 5.99 -4.38
N LEU A 234 7.79 7.02 -4.99
CA LEU A 234 8.43 8.35 -5.07
C LEU A 234 8.56 9.00 -3.69
N THR A 235 7.56 8.84 -2.81
CA THR A 235 7.64 9.30 -1.42
C THR A 235 8.71 8.54 -0.65
N ILE A 236 8.85 7.23 -0.87
CA ILE A 236 9.92 6.42 -0.26
C ILE A 236 11.29 6.96 -0.67
N LEU A 237 11.50 7.22 -1.96
CA LEU A 237 12.75 7.78 -2.47
C LEU A 237 13.03 9.17 -1.88
N ALA A 238 12.02 10.04 -1.82
CA ALA A 238 12.15 11.36 -1.22
C ALA A 238 12.53 11.29 0.28
N LEU A 239 11.92 10.36 1.04
CA LEU A 239 12.27 10.13 2.43
C LEU A 239 13.69 9.58 2.58
N ALA A 240 14.11 8.66 1.71
CA ALA A 240 15.45 8.12 1.72
C ALA A 240 16.51 9.21 1.44
N PHE A 241 16.28 10.09 0.47
CA PHE A 241 17.15 11.24 0.20
C PHE A 241 17.20 12.20 1.40
N ARG A 242 16.05 12.53 1.99
CA ARG A 242 15.99 13.38 3.20
C ARG A 242 16.78 12.77 4.36
N CYS A 243 16.66 11.46 4.60
CA CYS A 243 17.43 10.76 5.62
C CYS A 243 18.93 10.82 5.32
N ALA A 244 19.34 10.62 4.06
CA ALA A 244 20.75 10.69 3.64
C ALA A 244 21.33 12.10 3.82
N GLU A 245 20.62 13.15 3.42
CA GLU A 245 21.02 14.53 3.64
C GLU A 245 21.19 14.84 5.13
N HIS A 246 20.23 14.41 5.96
CA HIS A 246 20.34 14.59 7.41
C HIS A 246 21.60 13.90 7.97
N LEU A 247 21.90 12.69 7.53
CA LEU A 247 23.11 11.97 7.95
C LEU A 247 24.40 12.71 7.57
N LEU A 248 24.46 13.35 6.39
CA LEU A 248 25.63 14.12 5.94
C LEU A 248 25.86 15.41 6.74
N THR A 249 24.80 16.01 7.29
CA THR A 249 24.91 17.20 8.16
C THR A 249 25.37 16.89 9.58
N ARG A 250 25.39 15.61 9.97
CA ARG A 250 25.83 15.21 11.30
C ARG A 250 27.35 15.07 11.32
N PRO A 251 28.03 15.58 12.36
CA PRO A 251 29.43 15.25 12.58
C PRO A 251 29.59 13.73 12.57
N SER A 252 30.43 13.21 11.69
CA SER A 252 30.75 11.79 11.71
C SER A 252 31.37 11.48 13.08
N PRO A 253 30.84 10.52 13.85
CA PRO A 253 31.59 9.96 14.96
C PRO A 253 32.65 9.06 14.34
N ARG A 254 33.63 9.62 13.61
CA ARG A 254 34.87 8.90 13.44
C ARG A 254 35.52 8.93 14.82
N PRO A 255 35.70 7.79 15.52
CA PRO A 255 36.88 7.73 16.35
C PRO A 255 38.03 8.02 15.40
N ASP A 256 38.90 8.95 15.78
CA ASP A 256 40.18 9.12 15.11
C ASP A 256 40.80 7.72 15.01
N LEU A 257 40.82 7.16 13.80
CA LEU A 257 41.76 6.11 13.44
C LEU A 257 43.12 6.79 13.26
N GLU A 258 43.53 7.58 14.27
CA GLU A 258 44.90 8.01 14.45
C GLU A 258 45.67 6.75 14.83
N THR A 259 46.27 6.17 13.80
CA THR A 259 47.65 5.68 13.81
C THR A 259 48.18 5.38 15.21
N LYS A 260 47.97 4.15 15.69
CA LYS A 260 48.86 3.62 16.72
C LYS A 260 50.28 3.56 16.11
N PRO A 261 51.31 3.96 16.89
CA PRO A 261 52.67 4.19 16.42
C PRO A 261 53.34 2.95 15.82
#